data_AF-A0A967YWE1-F1
#
_entry.id   AF-A0A967YWE1-F1
#
_cell.length_a   1.000
_cell.length_b   1.000
_cell.length_c   1.000
_cell.angle_alpha   90.00
_cell.angle_beta   90.00
_cell.angle_gamma   90.00
#
_symmetry.space_group_name_H-M   'P 1'
#
loop_
_entity.id
_entity.type
_entity.pdbx_description
1 polymer ?
#
loop_
_entity_poly.entity_id
_entity_poly.type
_entity_poly.pdbx_seq_one_letter_code
_entity_poly.pdbx_strand_id
1 'polypeptide(L)'
;MSNHTNSNCILSRFLLGVALAFLIAPSLWPQTEPIEGIRENTPQVHALINARIVQAPDRVIEKGTVVLRDGVIEAVGANVSPPADARIWDYEGMTIYPGLIEPYSQLGLPKEKKGNQENSGNSKKDTETTAADHWNPNVHPELHAMDVYQPKAKDIEKLRSLGFTAAVITPNEGIFSGSGAVVSLADGPANDQLLRDNVSQNIMFKRPGGFRSRTYPNSLMGVIALIRQTFLDAQWYQKAQQAYASNPRGQDRPEANASLEALASAIQGTQPVLFNVENDLNFLRALKVIKEFG
;
A
#
# COMPACT_ATOMS: atom_id res chain seq x y z
N MET A 1 50.84 27.90 -60.92
CA MET A 1 51.27 27.16 -62.13
C MET A 1 51.39 25.68 -61.78
N SER A 2 50.70 24.87 -62.56
CA SER A 2 50.88 23.42 -62.83
C SER A 2 50.73 22.37 -61.73
N ASN A 3 49.74 21.50 -62.01
CA ASN A 3 49.41 20.19 -61.47
C ASN A 3 50.53 19.13 -61.53
N HIS A 4 50.45 18.14 -60.64
CA HIS A 4 50.65 16.70 -60.90
C HIS A 4 49.96 15.87 -59.79
N THR A 5 48.78 15.29 -60.06
CA THR A 5 48.48 13.85 -60.28
C THR A 5 48.75 12.86 -59.13
N ASN A 6 47.64 12.41 -58.50
CA ASN A 6 47.20 11.04 -58.20
C ASN A 6 48.19 9.97 -57.73
N SER A 7 47.89 9.40 -56.56
CA SER A 7 47.89 7.93 -56.37
C SER A 7 46.77 7.51 -55.42
N ASN A 8 46.11 6.42 -55.82
CA ASN A 8 44.79 5.95 -55.41
C ASN A 8 44.76 5.24 -54.04
N CYS A 9 43.52 5.15 -53.53
CA CYS A 9 42.90 3.99 -52.89
C CYS A 9 43.68 3.28 -51.77
N ILE A 10 43.19 3.45 -50.54
CA ILE A 10 42.61 2.41 -49.66
C ILE A 10 42.53 3.06 -48.27
N LEU A 11 41.42 3.73 -47.96
CA LEU A 11 40.92 3.89 -46.58
C LEU A 11 39.49 4.47 -46.56
N SER A 12 38.68 4.13 -47.57
CA SER A 12 37.23 4.31 -47.54
C SER A 12 36.65 2.99 -47.04
N ARG A 13 36.32 2.95 -45.75
CA ARG A 13 35.42 2.00 -45.03
C ARG A 13 35.87 1.90 -43.57
N PHE A 14 35.63 2.92 -42.77
CA PHE A 14 35.31 2.72 -41.35
C PHE A 14 34.75 4.05 -40.83
N LEU A 15 33.58 3.97 -40.21
CA LEU A 15 32.91 5.03 -39.43
C LEU A 15 32.03 6.04 -40.18
N LEU A 16 31.33 5.56 -41.21
CA LEU A 16 30.00 6.07 -41.59
C LEU A 16 28.97 5.46 -40.61
N GLY A 17 28.55 6.20 -39.58
CA GLY A 17 27.57 5.66 -38.61
C GLY A 17 27.25 6.51 -37.37
N VAL A 18 27.41 7.84 -37.41
CA VAL A 18 27.02 8.74 -36.29
C VAL A 18 25.60 9.30 -36.50
N ALA A 19 24.71 8.52 -37.11
CA ALA A 19 23.32 8.90 -37.28
C ALA A 19 22.42 7.74 -36.88
N LEU A 20 22.08 7.64 -35.58
CA LEU A 20 20.75 7.20 -35.19
C LEU A 20 20.45 7.62 -33.75
N ALA A 21 19.53 8.58 -33.65
CA ALA A 21 18.52 8.72 -32.61
C ALA A 21 18.81 8.07 -31.25
N PHE A 22 19.00 8.94 -30.26
CA PHE A 22 18.62 8.72 -28.87
C PHE A 22 17.16 8.23 -28.85
N LEU A 23 17.00 6.92 -28.89
CA LEU A 23 15.74 6.21 -28.75
C LEU A 23 15.32 6.32 -27.28
N ILE A 24 14.20 7.01 -27.10
CA ILE A 24 13.31 6.89 -25.95
C ILE A 24 13.08 5.39 -25.71
N ALA A 25 13.51 4.87 -24.57
CA ALA A 25 13.01 3.60 -24.06
C ALA A 25 12.04 3.92 -22.91
N PRO A 26 10.76 3.51 -22.99
CA PRO A 26 9.84 3.61 -21.87
C PRO A 26 10.36 2.74 -20.72
N SER A 27 10.23 3.25 -19.50
CA SER A 27 10.49 2.51 -18.27
C SER A 27 9.57 1.29 -18.19
N LEU A 28 10.10 0.11 -18.54
CA LEU A 28 9.47 -1.16 -18.27
C LEU A 28 9.51 -1.39 -16.76
N TRP A 29 8.35 -1.45 -16.12
CA TRP A 29 8.25 -1.94 -14.75
C TRP A 29 8.74 -3.40 -14.73
N PRO A 30 9.69 -3.76 -13.86
CA PRO A 30 10.18 -5.14 -13.80
C PRO A 30 9.07 -6.05 -13.25
N GLN A 31 8.57 -6.95 -14.10
CA GLN A 31 7.73 -8.08 -13.71
C GLN A 31 8.66 -9.18 -13.17
N THR A 32 8.44 -9.61 -11.93
CA THR A 32 9.28 -10.63 -11.26
C THR A 32 8.87 -12.06 -11.60
N GLU A 33 7.77 -12.24 -12.33
CA GLU A 33 7.28 -13.53 -12.77
C GLU A 33 7.52 -13.74 -14.29
N PRO A 34 7.82 -14.97 -14.73
CA PRO A 34 7.92 -15.29 -16.15
C PRO A 34 6.57 -15.13 -16.85
N ILE A 35 6.57 -14.46 -18.01
CA ILE A 35 5.37 -14.34 -18.85
C ILE A 35 5.23 -15.63 -19.69
N GLU A 36 4.21 -16.42 -19.41
CA GLU A 36 3.84 -17.58 -20.23
C GLU A 36 2.80 -17.20 -21.30
N GLY A 37 3.12 -17.37 -22.60
CA GLY A 37 2.14 -17.31 -23.69
C GLY A 37 2.35 -16.26 -24.80
N ILE A 38 1.37 -16.16 -25.71
CA ILE A 38 1.35 -15.27 -26.88
C ILE A 38 0.77 -13.91 -26.46
N ARG A 39 1.37 -12.80 -26.93
CA ARG A 39 0.87 -11.44 -26.66
C ARG A 39 -0.41 -11.13 -27.44
N GLU A 40 -1.47 -10.73 -26.75
CA GLU A 40 -2.60 -10.03 -27.36
C GLU A 40 -2.36 -8.51 -27.29
N ASN A 41 -2.02 -7.89 -28.42
CA ASN A 41 -1.92 -6.44 -28.54
C ASN A 41 -3.28 -5.86 -28.97
N THR A 42 -4.26 -5.91 -28.08
CA THR A 42 -5.51 -5.15 -28.25
C THR A 42 -5.17 -3.65 -28.27
N PRO A 43 -5.83 -2.79 -29.08
CA PRO A 43 -5.60 -1.35 -29.03
C PRO A 43 -5.69 -0.85 -27.59
N GLN A 44 -4.58 -0.34 -27.07
CA GLN A 44 -4.52 0.16 -25.69
C GLN A 44 -5.13 1.56 -25.54
N VAL A 45 -5.73 2.07 -26.62
CA VAL A 45 -6.38 3.37 -26.67
C VAL A 45 -7.89 3.16 -26.78
N HIS A 46 -8.63 3.70 -25.82
CA HIS A 46 -10.08 3.62 -25.77
C HIS A 46 -10.68 5.01 -25.64
N ALA A 47 -11.77 5.28 -26.35
CA ALA A 47 -12.54 6.51 -26.21
C ALA A 47 -13.98 6.15 -25.80
N LEU A 48 -14.37 6.53 -24.58
CA LEU A 48 -15.73 6.39 -24.07
C LEU A 48 -16.47 7.69 -24.39
N ILE A 49 -17.41 7.67 -25.32
CA ILE A 49 -18.10 8.88 -25.83
C ILE A 49 -19.55 8.96 -25.36
N ASN A 50 -20.14 10.15 -25.47
CA ASN A 50 -21.56 10.46 -25.21
C ASN A 50 -22.05 10.16 -23.78
N ALA A 51 -21.16 9.87 -22.84
CA ALA A 51 -21.52 9.63 -21.45
C ALA A 51 -21.71 10.94 -20.68
N ARG A 52 -22.55 10.88 -19.65
CA ARG A 52 -22.50 11.84 -18.54
C ARG A 52 -21.30 11.49 -17.66
N ILE A 53 -20.39 12.42 -17.40
CA ILE A 53 -19.13 12.15 -16.68
C ILE A 53 -19.12 12.95 -15.39
N VAL A 54 -19.04 12.26 -14.25
CA VAL A 54 -18.81 12.89 -12.95
C VAL A 54 -17.33 12.78 -12.62
N GLN A 55 -16.65 13.91 -12.41
CA GLN A 55 -15.24 13.95 -12.00
C GLN A 55 -15.09 14.20 -10.50
N ALA A 56 -15.99 15.00 -9.93
CA ALA A 56 -16.06 15.37 -8.52
C ALA A 56 -17.49 15.88 -8.22
N PRO A 57 -17.90 16.07 -6.95
CA PRO A 57 -19.26 16.49 -6.58
C PRO A 57 -19.81 17.67 -7.40
N ASP A 58 -18.98 18.67 -7.69
CA ASP A 58 -19.38 19.88 -8.42
C ASP A 58 -18.80 19.95 -9.84
N ARG A 59 -18.23 18.85 -10.35
CA ARG A 59 -17.58 18.81 -11.67
C ARG A 59 -18.19 17.70 -12.51
N VAL A 60 -19.31 18.03 -13.16
CA VAL A 60 -20.05 17.14 -14.05
C VAL A 60 -19.98 17.66 -15.48
N ILE A 61 -19.78 16.74 -16.42
CA ILE A 61 -19.93 16.97 -17.86
C ILE A 61 -21.17 16.19 -18.31
N GLU A 62 -22.22 16.88 -18.74
CA GLU A 62 -23.49 16.21 -19.09
C GLU A 62 -23.38 15.31 -20.32
N LYS A 63 -22.49 15.65 -21.25
CA LYS A 63 -22.15 14.83 -22.42
C LYS A 63 -20.70 15.06 -22.80
N GLY A 64 -19.86 14.04 -22.75
CA GLY A 64 -18.45 14.17 -23.06
C GLY A 64 -17.75 12.87 -23.43
N THR A 65 -16.44 12.99 -23.56
CA THR A 65 -15.54 11.89 -23.92
C THR A 65 -14.48 11.68 -22.83
N VAL A 66 -14.21 10.42 -22.52
CA VAL A 66 -13.03 9.98 -21.75
C VAL A 66 -12.11 9.21 -22.69
N VAL A 67 -10.85 9.63 -22.80
CA VAL A 67 -9.82 8.92 -23.56
C VAL A 67 -8.88 8.23 -22.58
N LEU A 68 -8.69 6.93 -22.77
CA LEU A 68 -7.73 6.11 -22.06
C LEU A 68 -6.62 5.70 -23.01
N ARG A 69 -5.37 5.75 -22.57
CA ARG A 69 -4.20 5.25 -23.28
C ARG A 69 -3.34 4.46 -22.30
N ASP A 70 -3.05 3.21 -22.63
CA ASP A 70 -2.20 2.31 -21.85
C ASP A 70 -2.65 2.19 -20.38
N GLY A 71 -3.97 2.14 -20.18
CA GLY A 71 -4.60 2.03 -18.84
C GLY A 71 -4.68 3.35 -18.05
N VAL A 72 -4.20 4.47 -18.60
CA VAL A 72 -4.22 5.80 -17.96
C VAL A 72 -5.20 6.71 -18.67
N ILE A 73 -5.86 7.61 -17.92
CA ILE A 73 -6.73 8.63 -18.50
C ILE A 73 -5.86 9.70 -19.18
N GLU A 74 -5.97 9.82 -20.50
CA GLU A 74 -5.26 10.81 -21.32
C GLU A 74 -6.03 12.14 -21.37
N ALA A 75 -7.36 12.10 -21.52
CA ALA A 75 -8.19 13.29 -21.62
C ALA A 75 -9.64 13.05 -21.18
N VAL A 76 -10.27 14.09 -20.60
CA VAL A 76 -11.69 14.09 -20.21
C VAL A 76 -12.29 15.46 -20.53
N GLY A 77 -13.39 15.51 -21.28
CA GLY A 77 -14.04 16.78 -21.59
C GLY A 77 -15.24 16.70 -22.51
N ALA A 78 -16.02 17.77 -22.57
CA ALA A 78 -17.16 17.90 -23.48
C ALA A 78 -16.73 18.02 -24.95
N ASN A 79 -15.58 18.67 -25.21
CA ASN A 79 -15.05 18.94 -26.55
C ASN A 79 -13.84 18.05 -26.90
N VAL A 80 -13.65 16.93 -26.18
CA VAL A 80 -12.55 16.00 -26.46
C VAL A 80 -12.96 15.11 -27.63
N SER A 81 -12.23 15.23 -28.74
CA SER A 81 -12.40 14.34 -29.89
C SER A 81 -11.68 13.00 -29.65
N PRO A 82 -12.31 11.86 -29.96
CA PRO A 82 -11.63 10.57 -29.93
C PRO A 82 -10.39 10.57 -30.84
N PRO A 83 -9.22 10.12 -30.36
CA PRO A 83 -8.06 9.89 -31.21
C PRO A 83 -8.35 8.91 -32.34
N ALA A 84 -7.69 9.06 -33.48
CA ALA A 84 -7.94 8.22 -34.66
C ALA A 84 -7.55 6.74 -34.45
N ASP A 85 -6.65 6.48 -33.51
CA ASP A 85 -6.17 5.15 -33.10
C ASP A 85 -7.01 4.53 -31.96
N ALA A 86 -7.99 5.27 -31.41
CA ALA A 86 -8.80 4.81 -30.29
C ALA A 86 -9.94 3.88 -30.73
N ARG A 87 -10.15 2.79 -29.98
CA ARG A 87 -11.41 2.05 -30.05
C ARG A 87 -12.51 2.89 -29.40
N ILE A 88 -13.53 3.23 -30.18
CA ILE A 88 -14.67 4.03 -29.72
C ILE A 88 -15.71 3.14 -29.05
N TRP A 89 -16.21 3.58 -27.91
CA TRP A 89 -17.28 2.98 -27.14
C TRP A 89 -18.36 4.02 -26.89
N ASP A 90 -19.58 3.76 -27.37
CA ASP A 90 -20.71 4.66 -27.15
C ASP A 90 -21.42 4.34 -25.84
N TYR A 91 -21.46 5.33 -24.94
CA TYR A 91 -22.05 5.25 -23.61
C TYR A 91 -23.20 6.24 -23.45
N GLU A 92 -23.90 6.57 -24.54
CA GLU A 92 -25.10 7.39 -24.49
C GLU A 92 -26.12 6.85 -23.47
N GLY A 93 -26.66 7.76 -22.64
CA GLY A 93 -27.58 7.42 -21.55
C GLY A 93 -26.91 6.79 -20.32
N MET A 94 -25.61 6.51 -20.35
CA MET A 94 -24.86 6.01 -19.19
C MET A 94 -24.13 7.13 -18.46
N THR A 95 -23.78 6.88 -17.20
CA THR A 95 -22.97 7.79 -16.37
C THR A 95 -21.66 7.12 -15.98
N ILE A 96 -20.56 7.82 -16.23
CA ILE A 96 -19.21 7.42 -15.82
C ILE A 96 -18.86 8.12 -14.51
N TYR A 97 -18.39 7.33 -13.54
CA TYR A 97 -17.86 7.79 -12.26
C TYR A 97 -16.40 7.35 -12.11
N PRO A 98 -15.60 8.04 -11.28
CA PRO A 98 -14.36 7.48 -10.78
C PRO A 98 -14.68 6.25 -9.94
N GLY A 99 -13.80 5.26 -9.98
CA GLY A 99 -13.92 4.09 -9.11
C GLY A 99 -13.88 4.51 -7.64
N LEU A 100 -14.76 3.93 -6.83
CA LEU A 100 -14.81 4.20 -5.41
C LEU A 100 -13.63 3.55 -4.69
N ILE A 101 -13.21 4.16 -3.60
CA ILE A 101 -12.14 3.64 -2.72
C ILE A 101 -12.80 3.20 -1.43
N GLU A 102 -12.61 1.94 -1.05
CA GLU A 102 -13.01 1.42 0.25
C GLU A 102 -11.93 1.81 1.28
N PRO A 103 -12.19 2.78 2.18
CA PRO A 103 -11.16 3.34 3.05
C PRO A 103 -10.76 2.42 4.21
N TYR A 104 -11.53 1.38 4.52
CA TYR A 104 -11.22 0.45 5.60
C TYR A 104 -11.81 -0.94 5.34
N SER A 105 -10.95 -1.88 4.97
CA SER A 105 -11.35 -3.25 4.68
C SER A 105 -10.45 -4.28 5.35
N GLN A 106 -11.00 -5.46 5.58
CA GLN A 106 -10.25 -6.66 5.98
C GLN A 106 -10.21 -7.68 4.83
N LEU A 107 -10.43 -7.21 3.59
CA LEU A 107 -10.41 -8.03 2.38
C LEU A 107 -9.11 -8.82 2.30
N GLY A 108 -9.23 -10.14 2.11
CA GLY A 108 -8.07 -11.02 1.94
C GLY A 108 -7.20 -11.20 3.18
N LEU A 109 -7.54 -10.58 4.31
CA LEU A 109 -6.76 -10.73 5.54
C LEU A 109 -7.30 -11.88 6.40
N PRO A 110 -6.44 -12.52 7.22
CA PRO A 110 -6.87 -13.48 8.21
C PRO A 110 -7.93 -12.86 9.13
N LYS A 111 -8.96 -13.64 9.46
CA LYS A 111 -9.94 -13.20 10.45
C LYS A 111 -9.29 -13.22 11.83
N GLU A 112 -9.64 -12.21 12.63
CA GLU A 112 -9.27 -12.15 14.05
C GLU A 112 -9.55 -13.51 14.72
N LYS A 113 -8.51 -14.09 15.32
CA LYS A 113 -8.65 -15.33 16.09
C LYS A 113 -9.58 -15.03 17.26
N LYS A 114 -10.80 -15.56 17.22
CA LYS A 114 -11.67 -15.61 18.39
C LYS A 114 -10.94 -16.44 19.42
N GLY A 115 -10.48 -15.82 20.52
CA GLY A 115 -9.79 -16.53 21.57
C GLY A 115 -10.61 -17.74 22.00
N ASN A 116 -10.17 -18.95 21.64
CA ASN A 116 -10.77 -20.14 22.17
C ASN A 116 -10.59 -20.12 23.68
N GLN A 117 -11.66 -20.44 24.40
CA GLN A 117 -11.61 -20.80 25.81
C GLN A 117 -10.81 -22.11 25.93
N GLU A 118 -9.50 -22.05 25.74
CA GLU A 118 -8.63 -23.17 26.07
C GLU A 118 -8.34 -23.12 27.55
N ASN A 119 -8.91 -24.12 28.21
CA ASN A 119 -8.55 -24.61 29.52
C ASN A 119 -7.12 -24.24 29.90
N SER A 120 -7.02 -23.50 31.00
CA SER A 120 -5.80 -23.30 31.77
C SER A 120 -5.24 -24.65 32.20
N GLY A 121 -4.46 -25.27 31.32
CA GLY A 121 -3.73 -26.50 31.56
C GLY A 121 -2.53 -26.54 30.64
N ASN A 122 -1.41 -26.00 31.11
CA ASN A 122 -0.07 -26.25 30.60
C ASN A 122 0.08 -26.38 29.08
N SER A 123 -0.11 -25.27 28.38
CA SER A 123 0.58 -25.07 27.11
C SER A 123 1.04 -23.62 27.07
N LYS A 124 2.20 -23.36 27.70
CA LYS A 124 3.14 -22.41 27.11
C LYS A 124 3.48 -23.00 25.75
N LYS A 125 2.64 -22.74 24.76
CA LYS A 125 3.13 -22.70 23.41
C LYS A 125 3.93 -21.42 23.43
N ASP A 126 5.22 -21.57 23.70
CA ASP A 126 6.20 -20.58 23.33
C ASP A 126 5.98 -20.41 21.82
N THR A 127 5.10 -19.49 21.44
CA THR A 127 5.22 -18.87 20.13
C THR A 127 6.64 -18.38 20.15
N GLU A 128 7.50 -19.05 19.36
CA GLU A 128 8.88 -18.66 19.12
C GLU A 128 8.82 -17.18 18.79
N THR A 129 8.97 -16.37 19.83
CA THR A 129 9.10 -14.94 19.71
C THR A 129 10.47 -14.86 19.10
N THR A 130 10.53 -14.43 17.84
CA THR A 130 11.84 -14.20 17.25
C THR A 130 12.54 -13.19 18.16
N ALA A 131 13.86 -13.27 18.29
CA ALA A 131 14.59 -12.46 19.27
C ALA A 131 14.39 -10.94 19.10
N ALA A 132 13.74 -10.49 18.01
CA ALA A 132 13.43 -9.10 17.72
C ALA A 132 11.96 -8.69 17.96
N ASP A 133 11.10 -9.58 18.46
CA ASP A 133 9.67 -9.30 18.67
C ASP A 133 9.42 -8.44 19.92
N HIS A 134 8.28 -7.76 19.97
CA HIS A 134 7.84 -7.07 21.18
C HIS A 134 7.53 -8.05 22.32
N TRP A 135 7.88 -7.68 23.56
CA TRP A 135 7.65 -8.53 24.75
C TRP A 135 6.17 -8.87 25.00
N ASN A 136 5.25 -8.05 24.48
CA ASN A 136 3.81 -8.26 24.56
C ASN A 136 3.27 -8.86 23.25
N PRO A 137 2.64 -10.05 23.26
CA PRO A 137 2.16 -10.75 22.07
C PRO A 137 0.86 -10.17 21.49
N ASN A 138 0.50 -8.93 21.84
CA ASN A 138 -0.57 -8.18 21.20
C ASN A 138 -0.01 -6.92 20.52
N VAL A 139 1.31 -6.81 20.38
CA VAL A 139 1.97 -5.66 19.78
C VAL A 139 2.76 -6.17 18.59
N HIS A 140 2.21 -5.96 17.39
CA HIS A 140 2.76 -6.44 16.14
C HIS A 140 2.90 -5.32 15.09
N PRO A 141 3.49 -4.16 15.43
CA PRO A 141 3.61 -3.07 14.48
C PRO A 141 4.49 -3.39 13.26
N GLU A 142 5.36 -4.38 13.37
CA GLU A 142 6.24 -4.89 12.30
C GLU A 142 5.52 -5.68 11.21
N LEU A 143 4.29 -6.15 11.45
CA LEU A 143 3.56 -6.92 10.45
C LEU A 143 3.01 -6.03 9.34
N HIS A 144 3.13 -6.45 8.08
CA HIS A 144 2.53 -5.75 6.96
C HIS A 144 1.29 -6.50 6.46
N ALA A 145 0.22 -5.77 6.12
CA ALA A 145 -1.01 -6.38 5.59
C ALA A 145 -0.73 -7.29 4.37
N MET A 146 0.21 -6.88 3.51
CA MET A 146 0.56 -7.59 2.29
C MET A 146 1.18 -8.96 2.54
N ASP A 147 1.88 -9.17 3.67
CA ASP A 147 2.53 -10.45 3.99
C ASP A 147 1.52 -11.58 4.19
N VAL A 148 0.29 -11.23 4.59
CA VAL A 148 -0.80 -12.18 4.87
C VAL A 148 -2.00 -12.00 3.94
N TYR A 149 -1.86 -11.19 2.88
CA TYR A 149 -2.93 -10.87 1.96
C TYR A 149 -3.22 -12.02 0.99
N GLN A 150 -4.40 -12.63 1.15
CA GLN A 150 -4.91 -13.75 0.36
C GLN A 150 -6.36 -13.47 -0.07
N PRO A 151 -6.57 -12.61 -1.08
CA PRO A 151 -7.90 -12.23 -1.52
C PRO A 151 -8.62 -13.39 -2.21
N LYS A 152 -9.93 -13.44 -2.01
CA LYS A 152 -10.81 -14.36 -2.74
C LYS A 152 -11.48 -13.60 -3.87
N ALA A 153 -11.45 -14.14 -5.08
CA ALA A 153 -12.07 -13.53 -6.26
C ALA A 153 -13.53 -13.10 -6.01
N LYS A 154 -14.31 -13.93 -5.31
CA LYS A 154 -15.70 -13.61 -4.94
C LYS A 154 -15.85 -12.36 -4.06
N ASP A 155 -14.92 -12.14 -3.13
CA ASP A 155 -14.98 -10.99 -2.23
C ASP A 155 -14.58 -9.70 -2.97
N ILE A 156 -13.62 -9.79 -3.90
CA ILE A 156 -13.25 -8.71 -4.83
C ILE A 156 -14.43 -8.36 -5.74
N GLU A 157 -15.05 -9.36 -6.37
CA GLU A 157 -16.18 -9.19 -7.29
C GLU A 157 -17.36 -8.50 -6.60
N LYS A 158 -17.62 -8.86 -5.33
CA LYS A 158 -18.64 -8.21 -4.51
C LYS A 158 -18.37 -6.70 -4.38
N LEU A 159 -17.14 -6.29 -4.08
CA LEU A 159 -16.78 -4.88 -3.97
C LEU A 159 -16.86 -4.17 -5.33
N ARG A 160 -16.38 -4.81 -6.40
CA ARG A 160 -16.48 -4.27 -7.77
C ARG A 160 -17.91 -4.04 -8.21
N SER A 161 -18.84 -4.95 -7.88
CA SER A 161 -20.26 -4.80 -8.21
C SER A 161 -20.92 -3.58 -7.55
N LEU A 162 -20.32 -3.07 -6.47
CA LEU A 162 -20.73 -1.85 -5.77
C LEU A 162 -20.03 -0.58 -6.31
N GLY A 163 -19.12 -0.73 -7.28
CA GLY A 163 -18.37 0.38 -7.89
C GLY A 163 -17.01 0.67 -7.24
N PHE A 164 -16.54 -0.17 -6.32
CA PHE A 164 -15.19 -0.02 -5.75
C PHE A 164 -14.13 -0.56 -6.70
N THR A 165 -13.03 0.20 -6.85
CA THR A 165 -11.87 -0.20 -7.66
C THR A 165 -10.59 -0.34 -6.84
N ALA A 166 -10.55 0.23 -5.64
CA ALA A 166 -9.44 0.10 -4.71
C ALA A 166 -9.95 -0.06 -3.28
N ALA A 167 -9.15 -0.67 -2.41
CA ALA A 167 -9.43 -0.81 -1.00
C ALA A 167 -8.17 -0.58 -0.16
N VAL A 168 -8.33 0.01 1.02
CA VAL A 168 -7.32 0.01 2.07
C VAL A 168 -7.54 -1.23 2.90
N ILE A 169 -6.59 -2.18 2.83
CA ILE A 169 -6.59 -3.37 3.68
C ILE A 169 -5.91 -3.04 5.00
N THR A 170 -6.61 -3.33 6.10
CA THR A 170 -6.19 -2.98 7.45
C THR A 170 -6.19 -4.22 8.33
N PRO A 171 -5.01 -4.64 8.84
CA PRO A 171 -4.92 -5.76 9.75
C PRO A 171 -5.58 -5.42 11.09
N ASN A 172 -6.08 -6.46 11.77
CA ASN A 172 -6.85 -6.33 13.01
C ASN A 172 -6.52 -7.39 14.06
N GLU A 173 -5.34 -8.01 13.96
CA GLU A 173 -4.84 -8.94 14.97
C GLU A 173 -3.92 -8.18 15.94
N GLY A 174 -4.23 -8.17 17.24
CA GLY A 174 -3.47 -7.44 18.26
C GLY A 174 -3.98 -6.03 18.55
N ILE A 175 -3.29 -5.34 19.45
CA ILE A 175 -3.51 -3.94 19.84
C ILE A 175 -2.75 -3.01 18.90
N PHE A 176 -1.49 -3.31 18.59
CA PHE A 176 -0.84 -2.80 17.39
C PHE A 176 -0.93 -3.90 16.35
N SER A 177 -1.70 -3.68 15.29
CA SER A 177 -2.02 -4.73 14.33
C SER A 177 -1.13 -4.76 13.11
N GLY A 178 -0.14 -3.88 13.04
CA GLY A 178 0.73 -3.74 11.89
C GLY A 178 0.25 -2.67 10.91
N SER A 179 0.88 -2.67 9.74
CA SER A 179 0.67 -1.66 8.73
C SER A 179 -0.40 -2.04 7.70
N GLY A 180 -1.18 -1.06 7.26
CA GLY A 180 -2.17 -1.22 6.19
C GLY A 180 -1.55 -1.00 4.81
N ALA A 181 -2.23 -1.47 3.77
CA ALA A 181 -1.84 -1.27 2.38
C ALA A 181 -3.03 -0.86 1.51
N VAL A 182 -2.77 -0.17 0.41
CA VAL A 182 -3.77 0.14 -0.63
C VAL A 182 -3.62 -0.89 -1.73
N VAL A 183 -4.73 -1.59 -2.02
CA VAL A 183 -4.81 -2.60 -3.07
C VAL A 183 -5.82 -2.23 -4.13
N SER A 184 -5.50 -2.58 -5.37
CA SER A 184 -6.39 -2.59 -6.52
C SER A 184 -7.31 -3.78 -6.43
N LEU A 185 -8.57 -3.59 -6.80
CA LEU A 185 -9.55 -4.66 -6.93
C LEU A 185 -9.56 -5.27 -8.34
N ALA A 186 -8.55 -4.98 -9.16
CA ALA A 186 -8.39 -5.59 -10.47
C ALA A 186 -8.13 -7.11 -10.36
N ASP A 187 -8.45 -7.82 -11.44
CA ASP A 187 -8.11 -9.24 -11.56
C ASP A 187 -6.59 -9.39 -11.71
N GLY A 188 -6.01 -10.46 -11.15
CA GLY A 188 -4.58 -10.71 -11.20
C GLY A 188 -4.04 -11.32 -9.91
N PRO A 189 -2.73 -11.62 -9.86
CA PRO A 189 -2.06 -12.05 -8.64
C PRO A 189 -2.04 -10.92 -7.60
N ALA A 190 -1.92 -11.28 -6.32
CA ALA A 190 -1.91 -10.34 -5.20
C ALA A 190 -0.80 -9.28 -5.31
N ASN A 191 0.33 -9.61 -5.94
CA ASN A 191 1.45 -8.70 -6.14
C ASN A 191 1.09 -7.56 -7.11
N ASP A 192 0.33 -7.85 -8.17
CA ASP A 192 -0.11 -6.85 -9.15
C ASP A 192 -1.23 -5.96 -8.59
N GLN A 193 -1.90 -6.42 -7.53
CA GLN A 193 -2.91 -5.66 -6.83
C GLN A 193 -2.31 -4.61 -5.88
N LEU A 194 -1.03 -4.67 -5.51
CA LEU A 194 -0.44 -3.69 -4.60
C LEU A 194 -0.31 -2.32 -5.28
N LEU A 195 -1.05 -1.32 -4.79
CA LEU A 195 -0.91 0.07 -5.23
C LEU A 195 0.06 0.86 -4.34
N ARG A 196 0.00 0.64 -3.02
CA ARG A 196 0.90 1.28 -2.06
C ARG A 196 0.96 0.49 -0.76
N ASP A 197 2.16 0.11 -0.34
CA ASP A 197 2.36 -0.54 0.95
C ASP A 197 2.53 0.46 2.10
N ASN A 198 2.39 -0.03 3.34
CA ASN A 198 2.72 0.66 4.58
C ASN A 198 2.05 2.05 4.74
N VAL A 199 0.76 2.16 4.40
CA VAL A 199 0.04 3.45 4.34
C VAL A 199 -0.46 3.95 5.68
N SER A 200 -0.62 3.08 6.67
CA SER A 200 -1.05 3.44 8.02
C SER A 200 -0.52 2.45 9.04
N GLN A 201 -0.29 2.91 10.27
CA GLN A 201 -0.07 2.03 11.41
C GLN A 201 -1.38 1.84 12.18
N ASN A 202 -1.80 0.60 12.45
CA ASN A 202 -3.15 0.34 12.96
C ASN A 202 -3.15 -0.01 14.45
N ILE A 203 -4.04 0.65 15.21
CA ILE A 203 -4.16 0.50 16.65
C ILE A 203 -5.61 0.21 17.07
N MET A 204 -5.79 -0.72 17.99
CA MET A 204 -7.09 -1.15 18.51
C MET A 204 -7.17 -0.96 20.03
N PHE A 205 -8.33 -0.53 20.53
CA PHE A 205 -8.62 -0.44 21.98
C PHE A 205 -9.08 -1.77 22.61
N LYS A 206 -8.86 -2.88 21.92
CA LYS A 206 -9.20 -4.22 22.37
C LYS A 206 -8.11 -5.19 21.94
N ARG A 207 -8.04 -6.30 22.66
CA ARG A 207 -7.21 -7.45 22.28
C ARG A 207 -8.07 -8.51 21.57
N PRO A 208 -7.43 -9.41 20.80
CA PRO A 208 -8.11 -10.59 20.27
C PRO A 208 -8.85 -11.37 21.37
N GLY A 209 -10.13 -11.65 21.14
CA GLY A 209 -10.98 -12.39 22.10
C GLY A 209 -11.41 -11.62 23.36
N GLY A 210 -11.09 -10.32 23.46
CA GLY A 210 -11.53 -9.44 24.54
C GLY A 210 -10.83 -9.64 25.89
N PHE A 211 -11.41 -9.10 26.96
CA PHE A 211 -10.77 -8.96 28.28
C PHE A 211 -10.92 -10.17 29.22
N ARG A 212 -11.18 -11.36 28.67
CA ARG A 212 -11.42 -12.58 29.47
C ARG A 212 -10.14 -13.28 29.93
N SER A 213 -9.00 -12.97 29.31
CA SER A 213 -7.70 -13.54 29.67
C SER A 213 -7.16 -12.94 30.97
N ARG A 214 -6.41 -13.74 31.74
CA ARG A 214 -5.67 -13.25 32.92
C ARG A 214 -4.37 -12.54 32.55
N THR A 215 -3.90 -12.67 31.31
CA THR A 215 -2.64 -12.07 30.85
C THR A 215 -2.83 -10.60 30.53
N TYR A 216 -1.86 -9.78 30.89
CA TYR A 216 -1.86 -8.35 30.55
C TYR A 216 -1.81 -8.13 29.02
N PRO A 217 -2.57 -7.18 28.46
CA PRO A 217 -3.60 -6.38 29.13
C PRO A 217 -4.95 -7.13 29.21
N ASN A 218 -5.60 -7.02 30.37
CA ASN A 218 -6.90 -7.67 30.65
C ASN A 218 -8.03 -6.64 30.92
N SER A 219 -7.80 -5.37 30.60
CA SER A 219 -8.79 -4.30 30.72
C SER A 219 -8.50 -3.21 29.69
N LEU A 220 -9.50 -2.37 29.41
CA LEU A 220 -9.32 -1.20 28.55
C LEU A 220 -8.24 -0.25 29.09
N MET A 221 -8.19 -0.06 30.42
CA MET A 221 -7.14 0.73 31.05
C MET A 221 -5.75 0.12 30.77
N GLY A 222 -5.62 -1.20 30.87
CA GLY A 222 -4.40 -1.92 30.53
C GLY A 222 -4.01 -1.76 29.06
N VAL A 223 -4.97 -1.80 28.13
CA VAL A 223 -4.70 -1.57 26.70
C VAL A 223 -4.15 -0.17 26.46
N ILE A 224 -4.77 0.85 27.05
CA ILE A 224 -4.30 2.23 26.89
C ILE A 224 -2.91 2.41 27.51
N ALA A 225 -2.66 1.80 28.67
CA ALA A 225 -1.34 1.82 29.30
C ALA A 225 -0.28 1.15 28.40
N LEU A 226 -0.62 0.02 27.77
CA LEU A 226 0.26 -0.65 26.82
C LEU A 226 0.52 0.23 25.59
N ILE A 227 -0.50 0.86 25.01
CA ILE A 227 -0.34 1.78 23.87
C ILE A 227 0.66 2.89 24.21
N ARG A 228 0.49 3.54 25.37
CA ARG A 228 1.41 4.58 25.84
C ARG A 228 2.82 4.04 26.04
N GLN A 229 2.93 2.91 26.71
CA GLN A 229 4.22 2.28 26.99
C GLN A 229 4.96 1.97 25.68
N THR A 230 4.29 1.33 24.71
CA THR A 230 4.90 0.98 23.42
C THR A 230 5.38 2.23 22.66
N PHE A 231 4.63 3.33 22.67
CA PHE A 231 5.11 4.59 22.05
C PHE A 231 6.31 5.19 22.79
N LEU A 232 6.32 5.18 24.12
CA LEU A 232 7.46 5.63 24.92
C LEU A 232 8.71 4.77 24.68
N ASP A 233 8.53 3.45 24.63
CA ASP A 233 9.57 2.47 24.36
C ASP A 233 10.15 2.70 22.95
N ALA A 234 9.31 2.96 21.94
CA ALA A 234 9.76 3.23 20.58
C ALA A 234 10.46 4.60 20.46
N GLN A 235 10.02 5.63 21.18
CA GLN A 235 10.76 6.91 21.26
C GLN A 235 12.12 6.74 21.94
N TRP A 236 12.18 5.97 23.02
CA TRP A 236 13.44 5.63 23.68
C TRP A 236 14.37 4.86 22.74
N TYR A 237 13.84 3.85 22.04
CA TYR A 237 14.59 3.02 21.10
C TYR A 237 15.19 3.86 19.97
N GLN A 238 14.41 4.76 19.36
CA GLN A 238 14.90 5.67 18.34
C GLN A 238 16.05 6.56 18.85
N LYS A 239 15.91 7.12 20.06
CA LYS A 239 16.96 7.94 20.69
C LYS A 239 18.21 7.12 21.01
N ALA A 240 18.04 5.89 21.49
CA ALA A 240 19.14 4.98 21.79
C ALA A 240 19.92 4.61 20.52
N GLN A 241 19.22 4.29 19.42
CA GLN A 241 19.84 4.03 18.13
C GLN A 241 20.58 5.25 17.58
N GLN A 242 20.00 6.45 17.70
CA GLN A 242 20.66 7.70 17.29
C GLN A 242 21.91 8.01 18.13
N ALA A 243 21.83 7.83 19.45
CA ALA A 243 22.95 8.02 20.35
C ALA A 243 24.10 7.06 20.01
N TYR A 244 23.79 5.78 19.84
CA TYR A 244 24.76 4.77 19.44
C TYR A 244 25.37 5.06 18.06
N ALA A 245 24.56 5.46 17.07
CA ALA A 245 25.05 5.82 15.74
C ALA A 245 25.98 7.05 15.74
N SER A 246 25.72 8.02 16.63
CA SER A 246 26.54 9.24 16.74
C SER A 246 27.86 9.02 17.51
N ASN A 247 27.86 8.18 18.55
CA ASN A 247 29.07 7.84 19.30
C ASN A 247 29.04 6.37 19.78
N PRO A 248 29.45 5.41 18.94
CA PRO A 248 29.46 3.99 19.31
C PRO A 248 30.47 3.64 20.42
N ARG A 249 31.47 4.50 20.66
CA ARG A 249 32.57 4.19 21.58
C ARG A 249 32.10 4.29 23.03
N GLY A 250 32.16 3.17 23.74
CA GLY A 250 31.81 3.10 25.16
C GLY A 250 30.31 3.01 25.44
N GLN A 251 29.49 2.76 24.42
CA GLN A 251 28.07 2.48 24.57
C GLN A 251 27.75 1.06 24.10
N ASP A 252 26.86 0.40 24.84
CA ASP A 252 26.32 -0.88 24.40
C ASP A 252 25.36 -0.64 23.24
N ARG A 253 25.44 -1.50 22.22
CA ARG A 253 24.52 -1.47 21.09
C ARG A 253 23.11 -1.78 21.60
N PRO A 254 22.09 -0.94 21.28
CA PRO A 254 20.70 -1.26 21.59
C PRO A 254 20.32 -2.62 20.99
N GLU A 255 19.61 -3.44 21.77
CA GLU A 255 19.07 -4.72 21.31
C GLU A 255 18.13 -4.49 20.13
N ALA A 256 18.27 -5.29 19.06
CA ALA A 256 17.43 -5.13 17.88
C ALA A 256 15.98 -5.51 18.21
N ASN A 257 15.05 -4.57 18.00
CA ASN A 257 13.63 -4.81 18.16
C ASN A 257 12.85 -4.32 16.93
N ALA A 258 12.34 -5.26 16.14
CA ALA A 258 11.64 -4.97 14.89
C ALA A 258 10.34 -4.20 15.14
N SER A 259 9.64 -4.51 16.23
CA SER A 259 8.38 -3.85 16.58
C SER A 259 8.59 -2.37 16.93
N LEU A 260 9.60 -2.05 17.74
CA LEU A 260 9.91 -0.66 18.08
C LEU A 260 10.48 0.11 16.88
N GLU A 261 11.24 -0.56 16.02
CA GLU A 261 11.76 0.02 14.78
C GLU A 261 10.63 0.37 13.79
N ALA A 262 9.64 -0.50 13.62
CA ALA A 262 8.50 -0.27 12.73
C ALA A 262 7.69 0.98 13.11
N LEU A 263 7.66 1.34 14.39
CA LEU A 263 6.96 2.54 14.88
C LEU A 263 7.70 3.85 14.64
N ALA A 264 8.93 3.82 14.13
CA ALA A 264 9.73 5.02 13.89
C ALA A 264 9.02 6.02 12.97
N SER A 265 8.37 5.54 11.90
CA SER A 265 7.62 6.38 10.95
C SER A 265 6.36 6.98 11.57
N ALA A 266 5.67 6.23 12.43
CA ALA A 266 4.50 6.71 13.15
C ALA A 266 4.88 7.82 14.15
N ILE A 267 5.97 7.65 14.90
CA ILE A 267 6.47 8.64 15.88
C ILE A 267 6.98 9.90 15.19
N GLN A 268 7.59 9.78 14.01
CA GLN A 268 8.07 10.94 13.24
C GLN A 268 6.93 11.68 12.52
N GLY A 269 5.70 11.16 12.54
CA GLY A 269 4.56 11.73 11.83
C GLY A 269 4.62 11.57 10.31
N THR A 270 5.50 10.71 9.78
CA THR A 270 5.61 10.44 8.34
C THR A 270 4.63 9.36 7.89
N GLN A 271 4.13 8.56 8.83
CA GLN A 271 3.07 7.58 8.61
C GLN A 271 1.88 7.89 9.52
N PRO A 272 0.63 7.92 8.99
CA PRO A 272 -0.54 8.13 9.81
C PRO A 272 -0.83 6.92 10.71
N VAL A 273 -1.33 7.17 11.91
CA VAL A 273 -1.80 6.14 12.84
C VAL A 273 -3.33 6.07 12.80
N LEU A 274 -3.87 4.91 12.46
CA LEU A 274 -5.30 4.65 12.44
C LEU A 274 -5.75 3.99 13.73
N PHE A 275 -6.55 4.70 14.52
CA PHE A 275 -7.20 4.16 15.70
C PHE A 275 -8.58 3.58 15.34
N ASN A 276 -8.73 2.26 15.48
CA ASN A 276 -10.02 1.61 15.37
C ASN A 276 -10.82 1.81 16.67
N VAL A 277 -11.91 2.57 16.57
CA VAL A 277 -12.77 2.95 17.68
C VAL A 277 -14.21 2.45 17.45
N GLU A 278 -14.74 1.73 18.43
CA GLU A 278 -16.11 1.19 18.38
C GLU A 278 -17.15 2.10 19.04
N ASN A 279 -16.71 3.15 19.74
CA ASN A 279 -17.58 4.09 20.46
C ASN A 279 -16.91 5.45 20.69
N ASP A 280 -17.73 6.46 20.99
CA ASP A 280 -17.32 7.85 21.21
C ASP A 280 -16.32 8.02 22.36
N LEU A 281 -16.43 7.19 23.41
CA LEU A 281 -15.47 7.26 24.53
C LEU A 281 -14.08 6.81 24.09
N ASN A 282 -13.99 5.80 23.23
CA ASN A 282 -12.72 5.37 22.64
C ASN A 282 -12.19 6.39 21.64
N PHE A 283 -13.05 7.08 20.90
CA PHE A 283 -12.65 8.23 20.08
C PHE A 283 -11.97 9.33 20.92
N LEU A 284 -12.59 9.73 22.04
CA LEU A 284 -11.99 10.72 22.95
C LEU A 284 -10.67 10.23 23.59
N ARG A 285 -10.54 8.93 23.84
CA ARG A 285 -9.28 8.33 24.34
C ARG A 285 -8.20 8.36 23.28
N ALA A 286 -8.52 8.04 22.02
CA ALA A 286 -7.61 8.14 20.90
C ALA A 286 -7.07 9.58 20.78
N LEU A 287 -7.94 10.59 20.81
CA LEU A 287 -7.53 12.00 20.77
C LEU A 287 -6.56 12.38 21.90
N LYS A 288 -6.74 11.82 23.10
CA LYS A 288 -5.82 12.06 24.22
C LYS A 288 -4.45 11.42 23.99
N VAL A 289 -4.40 10.21 23.42
CA VAL A 289 -3.15 9.53 23.06
C VAL A 289 -2.45 10.30 21.93
N ILE A 290 -3.17 10.67 20.87
CA ILE A 290 -2.65 11.48 19.76
C ILE A 290 -2.02 12.77 20.31
N LYS A 291 -2.76 13.55 21.10
CA LYS A 291 -2.23 14.79 21.70
C LYS A 291 -0.95 14.59 22.54
N GLU A 292 -0.75 13.40 23.12
CA GLU A 292 0.41 13.07 23.94
C GLU A 292 1.65 12.74 23.10
N PHE A 293 1.48 12.14 21.90
CA PHE A 293 2.57 11.62 21.08
C PHE A 293 2.78 12.32 19.73
N GLY A 294 1.86 13.18 19.28
CA GLY A 294 1.93 13.94 18.02
C GLY A 294 0.86 13.54 17.01
#